data_AF-A0A970R991-F1
#
_entry.id   AF-A0A970R991-F1
#
_cell.length_a   1.000
_cell.length_b   1.000
_cell.length_c   1.000
_cell.angle_alpha   90.00
_cell.angle_beta   90.00
_cell.angle_gamma   90.00
#
_symmetry.space_group_name_H-M   'P 1'
#
loop_
_entity.id
_entity.type
_entity.pdbx_description
1 polymer ?
#
loop_
_entity_poly.entity_id
_entity_poly.type
_entity_poly.pdbx_seq_one_letter_code
_entity_poly.pdbx_strand_id
1 'polypeptide(L)'
;MKRFTFLLLVLIAAFSATAQISTVPQYPTDNVAITLTFDATGTALESYNGDVYTHTGVLLEGATSWSHVIGSWGNNTTQPKLTSLGNHLYELVIAPDLRQFYDVAAGEVVAQLAFVFRSADGGSQSSDLFVNIFGDDLHLIIVEPAQAQSFATEGEIIPVEAVSPQADSMFLMVNDNQMLAVAATEINYQLVAENLLGFWQEVVVTVTAKNQDGSISESFVYVILPEPIVEELPADVLDGINYTSSSTVILALYAPGKENVFVIGDFNNWQVGQDGYMKITPDGNHFWVQIDGLAPGQQYIFQYLVDGHIRIGDPYAGQVSDPWNDSYISESTYPGLIAYPSGLTEGIATVLQTDQQPYIWQTENFTPPAVTDMIVYELLVRDFTEQHTFQSVVDTLGYLQKLGVNVIELMPVNEFEGNISWGYNPNYYFAVDKYYGPKNTLKALIDTCHSRGIAVVIDMVLNHSFGTSPMVMLYWGEQNNRPAADNPWFNQVPKHDFNVGFDFNHESPQTRQFVKRVNDFWLTEYRVDGFRFDLSKGFTQKNTLGNTNLWGKYDQSRIDIWKDYSDAIFETSPEAYVILEHFAENSEEKVLSANDMMAWGNSNYNYNEATMG
;
A
#
# COMPACT_ATOMS: atom_id res chain seq x y z
N MET A 1 -2.20 19.47 -27.53
CA MET A 1 -2.59 20.11 -26.25
C MET A 1 -1.58 19.69 -25.21
N LYS A 2 -0.87 20.64 -24.60
CA LYS A 2 0.18 20.38 -23.60
C LYS A 2 -0.52 20.04 -22.27
N ARG A 3 -0.26 18.85 -21.73
CA ARG A 3 -0.84 18.37 -20.47
C ARG A 3 0.03 18.89 -19.31
N PHE A 4 -0.58 19.61 -18.38
CA PHE A 4 0.03 20.00 -17.10
C PHE A 4 -0.33 18.95 -16.06
N THR A 5 0.68 18.52 -15.30
CA THR A 5 0.60 17.63 -14.14
C THR A 5 0.10 18.44 -12.94
N PHE A 6 -0.93 17.99 -12.23
CA PHE A 6 -1.38 18.60 -10.97
C PHE A 6 -1.29 17.60 -9.82
N LEU A 7 -0.80 18.10 -8.69
CA LEU A 7 -0.56 17.41 -7.42
C LEU A 7 -1.88 17.28 -6.64
N LEU A 8 -2.16 16.09 -6.11
CA LEU A 8 -3.35 15.72 -5.34
C LEU A 8 -3.23 16.20 -3.88
N LEU A 9 -4.27 16.80 -3.32
CA LEU A 9 -4.40 17.11 -1.89
C LEU A 9 -5.86 16.84 -1.48
N VAL A 10 -6.08 15.84 -0.62
CA VAL A 10 -7.40 15.41 -0.12
C VAL A 10 -7.61 15.97 1.28
N LEU A 11 -8.79 16.56 1.53
CA LEU A 11 -9.34 16.81 2.86
C LEU A 11 -10.76 16.23 2.90
N ILE A 12 -11.07 15.40 3.91
CA ILE A 12 -12.37 14.73 4.14
C ILE A 12 -13.18 15.53 5.16
N ALA A 13 -14.53 15.52 5.10
CA ALA A 13 -15.33 15.42 6.33
C ALA A 13 -16.76 14.87 6.17
N ALA A 14 -17.11 13.83 6.96
CA ALA A 14 -18.43 13.73 7.61
C ALA A 14 -18.47 12.79 8.85
N PHE A 15 -17.52 12.97 9.77
CA PHE A 15 -17.84 13.15 11.20
C PHE A 15 -17.19 14.48 11.55
N SER A 16 -17.79 15.33 12.37
CA SER A 16 -17.30 16.69 12.63
C SER A 16 -15.92 16.66 13.32
N ALA A 17 -14.86 16.48 12.53
CA ALA A 17 -13.46 16.64 12.89
C ALA A 17 -13.04 18.00 12.36
N THR A 18 -12.75 18.92 13.28
CA THR A 18 -12.18 20.22 12.95
C THR A 18 -10.82 20.01 12.30
N ALA A 19 -10.58 20.64 11.14
CA ALA A 19 -9.23 20.70 10.56
C ALA A 19 -8.25 21.23 11.62
N GLN A 20 -7.05 20.62 11.72
CA GLN A 20 -6.06 20.98 12.74
C GLN A 20 -5.60 22.45 12.63
N ILE A 21 -5.75 23.04 11.44
CA ILE A 21 -5.68 24.48 11.21
C ILE A 21 -6.86 24.95 10.36
N SER A 22 -7.38 26.14 10.65
CA SER A 22 -8.38 26.84 9.85
C SER A 22 -8.04 28.33 9.76
N THR A 23 -8.56 29.02 8.75
CA THR A 23 -8.31 30.46 8.56
C THR A 23 -9.59 31.26 8.37
N VAL A 24 -9.50 32.54 8.69
CA VAL A 24 -10.49 33.56 8.32
C VAL A 24 -9.74 34.68 7.58
N PRO A 25 -10.02 34.93 6.28
CA PRO A 25 -10.95 34.15 5.44
C PRO A 25 -10.49 32.69 5.24
N GLN A 26 -11.44 31.78 4.99
CA GLN A 26 -11.19 30.34 4.80
C GLN A 26 -10.27 30.06 3.60
N TYR A 27 -10.28 30.94 2.62
CA TYR A 27 -9.43 30.88 1.42
C TYR A 27 -8.65 32.19 1.29
N PRO A 28 -7.52 32.29 2.02
CA PRO A 28 -6.81 33.54 2.12
C PRO A 28 -6.05 33.90 0.85
N THR A 29 -6.11 35.18 0.48
CA THR A 29 -5.28 35.82 -0.54
C THR A 29 -4.10 36.53 0.12
N ASP A 30 -3.15 36.99 -0.69
CA ASP A 30 -1.92 37.60 -0.19
C ASP A 30 -2.01 39.07 0.24
N ASN A 31 -3.18 39.68 0.03
CA ASN A 31 -3.44 41.11 0.19
C ASN A 31 -4.46 41.44 1.29
N VAL A 32 -4.83 40.45 2.11
CA VAL A 32 -5.75 40.60 3.25
C VAL A 32 -5.13 40.07 4.54
N ALA A 33 -5.66 40.54 5.68
CA ALA A 33 -5.32 39.96 6.97
C ALA A 33 -5.91 38.54 7.09
N ILE A 34 -5.13 37.63 7.66
CA ILE A 34 -5.50 36.23 7.85
C ILE A 34 -5.48 35.92 9.35
N THR A 35 -6.60 35.46 9.88
CA THR A 35 -6.68 34.92 11.25
C THR A 35 -6.61 33.40 11.16
N LEU A 36 -5.50 32.82 11.60
CA LEU A 36 -5.31 31.38 11.65
C LEU A 36 -5.68 30.85 13.04
N THR A 37 -6.47 29.79 13.08
CA THR A 37 -6.77 29.02 14.30
C THR A 37 -6.12 27.65 14.18
N PHE A 38 -5.37 27.25 15.20
CA PHE A 38 -4.77 25.93 15.37
C PHE A 38 -5.52 25.17 16.48
N ASP A 39 -5.98 23.96 16.17
CA ASP A 39 -6.58 23.02 17.12
C ASP A 39 -5.54 21.96 17.53
N ALA A 40 -5.13 22.01 18.79
CA ALA A 40 -4.12 21.09 19.32
C ALA A 40 -4.68 19.71 19.70
N THR A 41 -5.99 19.47 19.55
CA THR A 41 -6.62 18.17 19.87
C THR A 41 -6.05 17.05 19.01
N GLY A 42 -5.69 15.91 19.62
CA GLY A 42 -5.07 14.78 18.92
C GLY A 42 -3.58 14.95 18.59
N THR A 43 -2.96 16.04 19.04
CA THR A 43 -1.55 16.36 18.76
C THR A 43 -0.68 16.19 20.01
N ALA A 44 0.65 16.20 19.84
CA ALA A 44 1.58 16.23 20.99
C ALA A 44 1.40 17.49 21.88
N LEU A 45 0.70 18.52 21.39
CA LEU A 45 0.38 19.76 22.12
C LEU A 45 -0.97 19.72 22.84
N GLU A 46 -1.79 18.67 22.68
CA GLU A 46 -3.14 18.60 23.29
C GLU A 46 -3.09 18.78 24.81
N SER A 47 -2.14 18.11 25.46
CA SER A 47 -1.96 18.15 26.92
C SER A 47 -1.10 19.33 27.40
N TYR A 48 -0.62 20.17 26.48
CA TYR A 48 0.27 21.29 26.80
C TYR A 48 -0.54 22.55 27.14
N ASN A 49 -0.25 23.15 28.30
CA ASN A 49 -0.97 24.31 28.84
C ASN A 49 -0.12 25.59 28.88
N GLY A 50 1.05 25.58 28.25
CA GLY A 50 1.97 26.72 28.22
C GLY A 50 1.83 27.57 26.95
N ASP A 51 2.79 28.48 26.76
CA ASP A 51 2.85 29.32 25.57
C ASP A 51 3.20 28.50 24.33
N VAL A 52 2.39 28.62 23.27
CA VAL A 52 2.64 27.99 21.97
C VAL A 52 3.22 29.01 21.00
N TYR A 53 4.25 28.61 20.29
CA TYR A 53 4.92 29.38 19.24
C TYR A 53 4.79 28.65 17.91
N THR A 54 5.01 29.36 16.80
CA THR A 54 5.06 28.71 15.48
C THR A 54 6.34 29.02 14.74
N HIS A 55 6.97 27.96 14.23
CA HIS A 55 7.94 28.09 13.17
C HIS A 55 7.19 28.22 11.86
N THR A 56 7.31 29.37 11.20
CA THR A 56 6.48 29.67 10.05
C THR A 56 7.21 30.44 8.96
N GLY A 57 6.80 30.19 7.73
CA GLY A 57 7.29 30.80 6.51
C GLY A 57 6.32 30.54 5.36
N VAL A 58 6.78 30.76 4.13
CA VAL A 58 5.97 30.58 2.93
C VAL A 58 6.63 29.60 1.96
N LEU A 59 5.84 28.88 1.17
CA LEU A 59 6.31 28.21 -0.04
C LEU A 59 5.97 29.09 -1.22
N LEU A 60 7.00 29.46 -1.98
CA LEU A 60 6.83 30.13 -3.26
C LEU A 60 6.42 29.12 -4.34
N GLU A 61 5.70 29.58 -5.35
CA GLU A 61 5.30 28.74 -6.47
C GLU A 61 6.52 28.03 -7.12
N GLY A 62 6.46 26.70 -7.21
CA GLY A 62 7.54 25.86 -7.75
C GLY A 62 8.72 25.61 -6.81
N ALA A 63 8.70 26.11 -5.58
CA ALA A 63 9.75 25.86 -4.59
C ALA A 63 9.47 24.56 -3.79
N THR A 64 10.54 23.83 -3.45
CA THR A 64 10.49 22.62 -2.61
C THR A 64 10.93 22.86 -1.17
N SER A 65 11.22 24.11 -0.81
CA SER A 65 11.71 24.50 0.52
C SER A 65 11.06 25.80 0.97
N TRP A 66 10.93 25.96 2.29
CA TRP A 66 10.30 27.13 2.89
C TRP A 66 11.20 28.35 2.72
N SER A 67 10.59 29.47 2.36
CA SER A 67 11.21 30.78 2.21
C SER A 67 10.61 31.75 3.23
N HIS A 68 11.26 32.91 3.42
CA HIS A 68 10.76 33.98 4.30
C HIS A 68 10.39 33.50 5.71
N VAL A 69 11.20 32.58 6.23
CA VAL A 69 10.98 31.96 7.53
C VAL A 69 11.23 32.97 8.64
N ILE A 70 10.25 33.14 9.54
CA ILE A 70 10.36 34.06 10.67
C ILE A 70 11.24 33.43 11.75
N GLY A 71 12.38 34.07 11.99
CA GLY A 71 13.34 33.63 13.00
C GLY A 71 14.16 32.41 12.56
N SER A 72 14.64 31.63 13.54
CA SER A 72 15.45 30.44 13.27
C SER A 72 14.80 29.22 13.91
N TRP A 73 15.04 28.04 13.33
CA TRP A 73 14.54 26.78 13.90
C TRP A 73 14.98 26.63 15.36
N GLY A 74 14.04 26.23 16.24
CA GLY A 74 14.33 26.02 17.66
C GLY A 74 14.43 27.29 18.50
N ASN A 75 14.24 28.48 17.93
CA ASN A 75 14.32 29.74 18.66
C ASN A 75 12.97 30.45 18.77
N ASN A 76 12.25 30.18 19.87
CA ASN A 76 10.94 30.77 20.15
C ASN A 76 11.00 32.29 20.43
N THR A 77 12.17 32.88 20.71
CA THR A 77 12.28 34.31 21.04
C THR A 77 12.03 35.23 19.83
N THR A 78 12.17 34.71 18.62
CA THR A 78 11.97 35.45 17.37
C THR A 78 10.79 34.93 16.56
N GLN A 79 10.16 33.84 17.00
CA GLN A 79 9.01 33.23 16.34
C GLN A 79 7.68 33.82 16.84
N PRO A 80 6.63 33.86 16.01
CA PRO A 80 5.32 34.33 16.44
C PRO A 80 4.77 33.46 17.58
N LYS A 81 4.32 34.14 18.65
CA LYS A 81 3.58 33.54 19.76
C LYS A 81 2.10 33.54 19.43
N LEU A 82 1.42 32.42 19.67
CA LEU A 82 -0.03 32.31 19.48
C LEU A 82 -0.79 32.80 20.72
N THR A 83 -2.01 33.26 20.49
CA THR A 83 -2.97 33.61 21.54
C THR A 83 -3.85 32.40 21.85
N SER A 84 -3.85 31.91 23.08
CA SER A 84 -4.75 30.80 23.46
C SER A 84 -6.21 31.28 23.50
N LEU A 85 -7.09 30.52 22.85
CA LEU A 85 -8.54 30.71 22.87
C LEU A 85 -9.25 29.77 23.88
N GLY A 86 -8.49 28.87 24.53
CA GLY A 86 -9.02 27.79 25.37
C GLY A 86 -9.48 26.58 24.55
N ASN A 87 -9.85 25.48 25.22
CA ASN A 87 -10.29 24.22 24.58
C ASN A 87 -9.32 23.71 23.49
N HIS A 88 -8.01 23.74 23.78
CA HIS A 88 -6.94 23.36 22.85
C HIS A 88 -6.82 24.23 21.58
N LEU A 89 -7.55 25.35 21.49
CA LEU A 89 -7.49 26.26 20.35
C LEU A 89 -6.51 27.41 20.59
N TYR A 90 -5.76 27.76 19.54
CA TYR A 90 -4.75 28.82 19.53
C TYR A 90 -4.87 29.67 18.26
N GLU A 91 -4.67 30.98 18.36
CA GLU A 91 -4.85 31.93 17.26
C GLU A 91 -3.54 32.63 16.89
N LEU A 92 -3.31 32.80 15.59
CA LEU A 92 -2.30 33.69 15.02
C LEU A 92 -2.96 34.66 14.04
N VAL A 93 -2.78 35.96 14.25
CA VAL A 93 -3.22 37.00 13.33
C VAL A 93 -2.04 37.44 12.45
N ILE A 94 -2.15 37.16 11.16
CA ILE A 94 -1.21 37.58 10.11
C ILE A 94 -1.75 38.89 9.52
N ALA A 95 -1.16 40.02 9.91
CA ALA A 95 -1.65 41.36 9.58
C ALA A 95 -0.50 42.35 9.33
N PRO A 96 -0.71 43.41 8.53
CA PRO A 96 -1.98 43.78 7.86
C PRO A 96 -2.34 42.89 6.65
N ASP A 97 -1.35 42.20 6.08
CA ASP A 97 -1.48 41.17 5.05
C ASP A 97 -0.29 40.20 5.14
N LEU A 98 -0.33 39.09 4.42
CA LEU A 98 0.73 38.08 4.50
C LEU A 98 2.05 38.57 3.91
N ARG A 99 2.03 39.41 2.87
CA ARG A 99 3.25 39.89 2.23
C ARG A 99 4.08 40.74 3.18
N GLN A 100 3.42 41.63 3.93
CA GLN A 100 4.08 42.43 4.95
C GLN A 100 4.49 41.62 6.17
N PHE A 101 3.70 40.62 6.56
CA PHE A 101 4.02 39.78 7.71
C PHE A 101 5.29 38.94 7.49
N TYR A 102 5.50 38.43 6.28
CA TYR A 102 6.65 37.59 5.91
C TYR A 102 7.77 38.34 5.16
N ASP A 103 7.62 39.64 4.87
CA ASP A 103 8.56 40.43 4.05
C ASP A 103 8.75 39.88 2.62
N VAL A 104 7.64 39.43 2.01
CA VAL A 104 7.61 38.86 0.65
C VAL A 104 7.62 39.97 -0.40
N ALA A 105 8.52 39.89 -1.38
CA ALA A 105 8.63 40.89 -2.43
C ALA A 105 7.46 40.80 -3.43
N ALA A 106 7.10 41.94 -4.04
CA ALA A 106 5.95 42.04 -4.97
C ALA A 106 6.04 41.11 -6.21
N GLY A 107 7.24 40.66 -6.58
CA GLY A 107 7.45 39.73 -7.71
C GLY A 107 7.40 38.25 -7.33
N GLU A 108 7.25 37.93 -6.05
CA GLU A 108 7.18 36.55 -5.55
C GLU A 108 5.71 36.12 -5.41
N VAL A 109 5.40 34.93 -5.92
CA VAL A 109 4.07 34.31 -5.82
C VAL A 109 4.10 33.29 -4.69
N VAL A 110 3.27 33.52 -3.67
CA VAL A 110 3.14 32.62 -2.52
C VAL A 110 2.07 31.57 -2.83
N ALA A 111 2.46 30.29 -2.81
CA ALA A 111 1.54 29.18 -3.02
C ALA A 111 0.93 28.69 -1.70
N GLN A 112 1.73 28.63 -0.62
CA GLN A 112 1.28 28.14 0.68
C GLN A 112 1.94 28.90 1.83
N LEU A 113 1.23 29.03 2.95
CA LEU A 113 1.81 29.27 4.27
C LEU A 113 2.19 27.93 4.90
N ALA A 114 3.29 27.89 5.63
CA ALA A 114 3.76 26.69 6.31
C ALA A 114 3.96 26.94 7.81
N PHE A 115 3.61 25.95 8.63
CA PHE A 115 3.60 26.05 10.09
C PHE A 115 4.10 24.78 10.77
N VAL A 116 4.87 24.94 11.83
CA VAL A 116 5.07 23.95 12.90
C VAL A 116 4.80 24.64 14.23
N PHE A 117 3.75 24.22 14.92
CA PHE A 117 3.41 24.71 16.25
C PHE A 117 4.23 23.96 17.30
N ARG A 118 4.71 24.67 18.33
CA ARG A 118 5.63 24.11 19.32
C ARG A 118 5.43 24.70 20.72
N SER A 119 5.71 23.89 21.73
CA SER A 119 5.76 24.31 23.12
C SER A 119 6.90 25.30 23.37
N ALA A 120 6.79 26.14 24.41
CA ALA A 120 7.78 27.14 24.76
C ALA A 120 9.19 26.55 25.02
N ASP A 121 9.26 25.32 25.52
CA ASP A 121 10.48 24.56 25.79
C ASP A 121 10.98 23.72 24.61
N GLY A 122 10.21 23.66 23.50
CA GLY A 122 10.52 22.88 22.31
C GLY A 122 10.37 21.37 22.48
N GLY A 123 9.83 20.88 23.61
CA GLY A 123 9.66 19.45 23.90
C GLY A 123 8.49 18.78 23.18
N SER A 124 7.53 19.56 22.65
CA SER A 124 6.37 19.06 21.91
C SER A 124 6.08 19.92 20.70
N GLN A 125 5.70 19.30 19.58
CA GLN A 125 5.42 20.00 18.32
C GLN A 125 4.38 19.28 17.45
N SER A 126 3.77 20.02 16.53
CA SER A 126 2.97 19.45 15.44
C SER A 126 3.85 18.87 14.32
N SER A 127 3.24 18.14 13.40
CA SER A 127 3.78 17.97 12.04
C SER A 127 3.79 19.29 11.28
N ASP A 128 4.37 19.30 10.08
CA ASP A 128 4.24 20.41 9.14
C ASP A 128 2.77 20.54 8.71
N LEU A 129 2.26 21.77 8.76
CA LEU A 129 0.89 22.11 8.40
C LEU A 129 0.91 23.26 7.38
N PHE A 130 0.01 23.20 6.39
CA PHE A 130 0.02 24.12 5.26
C PHE A 130 -1.35 24.77 5.02
N VAL A 131 -1.35 26.05 4.61
CA VAL A 131 -2.54 26.77 4.13
C VAL A 131 -2.27 27.26 2.72
N ASN A 132 -3.11 26.88 1.75
CA ASN A 132 -3.00 27.38 0.38
C ASN A 132 -3.33 28.88 0.32
N ILE A 133 -2.53 29.63 -0.43
CA ILE A 133 -2.76 31.04 -0.74
C ILE A 133 -3.25 31.16 -2.18
N PHE A 134 -4.33 31.91 -2.37
CA PHE A 134 -4.95 32.12 -3.67
C PHE A 134 -4.49 33.45 -4.27
N GLY A 135 -4.13 33.43 -5.55
CA GLY A 135 -3.76 34.64 -6.29
C GLY A 135 -4.97 35.49 -6.71
N ASP A 136 -4.72 36.53 -7.51
CA ASP A 136 -5.78 37.38 -8.07
C ASP A 136 -6.51 36.72 -9.26
N ASP A 137 -5.97 35.63 -9.80
CA ASP A 137 -6.60 34.88 -10.89
C ASP A 137 -7.86 34.14 -10.41
N LEU A 138 -8.76 33.83 -11.34
CA LEU A 138 -9.97 33.08 -11.03
C LEU A 138 -9.62 31.62 -10.70
N HIS A 139 -9.76 31.25 -9.43
CA HIS A 139 -9.54 29.88 -8.94
C HIS A 139 -10.86 29.21 -8.60
N LEU A 140 -10.96 27.90 -8.81
CA LEU A 140 -12.12 27.10 -8.42
C LEU A 140 -11.64 25.80 -7.79
N ILE A 141 -12.22 25.46 -6.64
CA ILE A 141 -12.00 24.18 -5.97
C ILE A 141 -13.35 23.56 -5.70
N ILE A 142 -13.49 22.27 -6.03
CA ILE A 142 -14.56 21.42 -5.50
C ILE A 142 -14.02 20.79 -4.21
N VAL A 143 -14.63 21.15 -3.09
CA VAL A 143 -14.29 20.65 -1.76
C VAL A 143 -14.94 19.29 -1.53
N GLU A 144 -16.23 19.17 -1.89
CA GLU A 144 -16.97 17.91 -1.88
C GLU A 144 -17.74 17.73 -3.20
N PRO A 145 -17.78 16.51 -3.77
CA PRO A 145 -17.03 15.34 -3.33
C PRO A 145 -15.52 15.53 -3.55
N ALA A 146 -14.72 15.11 -2.58
CA ALA A 146 -13.26 15.20 -2.69
C ALA A 146 -12.65 14.33 -3.80
N GLN A 147 -13.40 13.30 -4.25
CA GLN A 147 -12.97 12.37 -5.30
C GLN A 147 -13.50 12.79 -6.67
N ALA A 148 -12.66 12.69 -7.69
CA ALA A 148 -13.04 12.99 -9.08
C ALA A 148 -14.09 12.01 -9.65
N GLN A 149 -14.20 10.81 -9.07
CA GLN A 149 -15.19 9.80 -9.41
C GLN A 149 -15.73 9.15 -8.14
N SER A 150 -17.05 8.98 -8.07
CA SER A 150 -17.74 8.29 -6.97
C SER A 150 -18.78 7.30 -7.51
N PHE A 151 -19.10 6.29 -6.71
CA PHE A 151 -20.24 5.42 -6.95
C PHE A 151 -21.38 5.82 -6.02
N ALA A 152 -22.59 5.81 -6.54
CA ALA A 152 -23.77 6.18 -5.77
C ALA A 152 -24.92 5.20 -6.05
N THR A 153 -25.80 5.07 -5.08
CA THR A 153 -27.10 4.41 -5.23
C THR A 153 -28.13 5.42 -5.75
N GLU A 154 -29.14 4.93 -6.49
CA GLU A 154 -30.19 5.81 -7.01
C GLU A 154 -30.97 6.48 -5.86
N GLY A 155 -30.97 7.82 -5.85
CA GLY A 155 -31.61 8.63 -4.81
C GLY A 155 -30.69 9.00 -3.64
N GLU A 156 -29.43 8.56 -3.65
CA GLU A 156 -28.41 9.01 -2.71
C GLU A 156 -28.16 10.52 -2.81
N ILE A 157 -27.77 11.15 -1.71
CA ILE A 157 -27.43 12.58 -1.70
C ILE A 157 -25.91 12.73 -1.77
N ILE A 158 -25.44 13.34 -2.85
CA ILE A 158 -24.05 13.73 -3.06
C ILE A 158 -23.91 15.20 -2.65
N PRO A 159 -23.21 15.53 -1.55
CA PRO A 159 -22.92 16.91 -1.21
C PRO A 159 -21.97 17.50 -2.24
N VAL A 160 -22.33 18.65 -2.79
CA VAL A 160 -21.49 19.44 -3.70
C VAL A 160 -21.13 20.75 -3.01
N GLU A 161 -19.90 20.82 -2.55
CA GLU A 161 -19.31 22.01 -1.96
C GLU A 161 -18.20 22.52 -2.86
N ALA A 162 -18.27 23.77 -3.30
CA ALA A 162 -17.26 24.35 -4.18
C ALA A 162 -17.04 25.82 -3.86
N VAL A 163 -15.80 26.29 -4.00
CA VAL A 163 -15.41 27.65 -3.65
C VAL A 163 -14.53 28.29 -4.71
N SER A 164 -14.81 29.56 -4.98
CA SER A 164 -14.07 30.43 -5.88
C SER A 164 -14.05 31.86 -5.32
N PRO A 165 -13.03 32.25 -4.55
CA PRO A 165 -12.98 33.54 -3.87
C PRO A 165 -13.05 34.76 -4.80
N GLN A 166 -12.57 34.61 -6.03
CA GLN A 166 -12.52 35.66 -7.05
C GLN A 166 -13.76 35.67 -7.96
N ALA A 167 -14.75 34.80 -7.72
CA ALA A 167 -15.96 34.72 -8.54
C ALA A 167 -17.00 35.77 -8.15
N ASP A 168 -17.65 36.35 -9.17
CA ASP A 168 -18.89 37.11 -9.01
C ASP A 168 -20.12 36.19 -9.09
N SER A 169 -19.98 35.02 -9.74
CA SER A 169 -21.05 34.03 -9.86
C SER A 169 -20.51 32.61 -10.06
N MET A 170 -21.28 31.63 -9.61
CA MET A 170 -20.99 30.21 -9.78
C MET A 170 -22.20 29.43 -10.29
N PHE A 171 -21.95 28.35 -11.03
CA PHE A 171 -22.93 27.51 -11.68
C PHE A 171 -22.63 26.04 -11.41
N LEU A 172 -23.67 25.24 -11.19
CA LEU A 172 -23.58 23.77 -11.12
C LEU A 172 -24.38 23.17 -12.28
N MET A 173 -23.73 22.31 -13.06
CA MET A 173 -24.32 21.62 -14.21
C MET A 173 -24.24 20.10 -13.99
N VAL A 174 -25.27 19.36 -14.38
CA VAL A 174 -25.29 17.89 -14.44
C VAL A 174 -25.64 17.47 -15.87
N ASN A 175 -24.69 16.84 -16.58
CA ASN A 175 -24.82 16.48 -18.00
C ASN A 175 -25.39 17.65 -18.84
N ASP A 176 -24.77 18.82 -18.75
CA ASP A 176 -25.17 20.07 -19.41
C ASP A 176 -26.50 20.70 -18.96
N ASN A 177 -27.20 20.12 -17.98
CA ASN A 177 -28.38 20.74 -17.37
C ASN A 177 -27.99 21.57 -16.15
N GLN A 178 -28.40 22.84 -16.12
CA GLN A 178 -28.10 23.73 -14.99
C GLN A 178 -28.96 23.38 -13.77
N MET A 179 -28.31 22.98 -12.69
CA MET A 179 -28.94 22.67 -11.41
C MET A 179 -28.98 23.89 -10.49
N LEU A 180 -27.91 24.68 -10.49
CA LEU A 180 -27.76 25.85 -9.63
C LEU A 180 -27.06 27.00 -10.38
N ALA A 181 -27.47 28.22 -10.09
CA ALA A 181 -26.75 29.45 -10.43
C ALA A 181 -26.86 30.44 -9.26
N VAL A 182 -25.72 30.89 -8.75
CA VAL A 182 -25.63 31.79 -7.60
C VAL A 182 -24.69 32.97 -7.90
N ALA A 183 -25.02 34.14 -7.38
CA ALA A 183 -24.11 35.29 -7.33
C ALA A 183 -23.34 35.25 -6.00
N ALA A 184 -22.47 34.27 -5.88
CA ALA A 184 -21.70 33.97 -4.68
C ALA A 184 -20.34 33.38 -5.06
N THR A 185 -19.42 33.39 -4.11
CA THR A 185 -18.10 32.78 -4.18
C THR A 185 -18.09 31.31 -3.74
N GLU A 186 -19.25 30.78 -3.33
CA GLU A 186 -19.39 29.44 -2.76
C GLU A 186 -20.68 28.76 -3.24
N ILE A 187 -20.61 27.44 -3.42
CA ILE A 187 -21.75 26.53 -3.62
C ILE A 187 -21.78 25.57 -2.44
N ASN A 188 -22.96 25.38 -1.85
CA ASN A 188 -23.30 24.24 -1.01
C ASN A 188 -24.64 23.68 -1.50
N TYR A 189 -24.60 22.53 -2.15
CA TYR A 189 -25.75 21.93 -2.83
C TYR A 189 -25.85 20.43 -2.51
N GLN A 190 -27.06 19.95 -2.24
CA GLN A 190 -27.32 18.54 -1.98
C GLN A 190 -27.86 17.91 -3.27
N LEU A 191 -26.96 17.35 -4.08
CA LEU A 191 -27.30 16.73 -5.36
C LEU A 191 -27.93 15.36 -5.11
N VAL A 192 -29.10 15.09 -5.70
CA VAL A 192 -29.69 13.75 -5.69
C VAL A 192 -29.11 12.95 -6.86
N ALA A 193 -28.53 11.79 -6.56
CA ALA A 193 -27.93 10.89 -7.53
C ALA A 193 -29.03 10.18 -8.33
N GLU A 194 -29.43 10.80 -9.45
CA GLU A 194 -30.45 10.24 -10.34
C GLU A 194 -29.83 9.34 -11.41
N ASN A 195 -30.52 8.24 -11.75
CA ASN A 195 -30.15 7.32 -12.81
C ASN A 195 -30.51 7.85 -14.21
N LEU A 196 -29.94 9.01 -14.55
CA LEU A 196 -30.29 9.76 -15.76
C LEU A 196 -29.90 9.05 -17.06
N LEU A 197 -28.78 8.31 -17.04
CA LEU A 197 -28.17 7.70 -18.22
C LEU A 197 -28.25 6.17 -18.22
N GLY A 198 -28.77 5.56 -17.16
CA GLY A 198 -28.69 4.12 -16.92
C GLY A 198 -27.49 3.74 -16.06
N PHE A 199 -27.50 2.50 -15.56
CA PHE A 199 -26.42 1.97 -14.73
C PHE A 199 -25.06 2.00 -15.46
N TRP A 200 -23.99 2.11 -14.68
CA TRP A 200 -22.60 2.10 -15.17
C TRP A 200 -22.20 3.28 -16.05
N GLN A 201 -23.09 4.24 -16.29
CA GLN A 201 -22.80 5.42 -17.09
C GLN A 201 -22.31 6.56 -16.18
N GLU A 202 -21.23 7.22 -16.61
CA GLU A 202 -20.72 8.42 -15.95
C GLU A 202 -21.70 9.57 -16.12
N VAL A 203 -22.14 10.14 -15.00
CA VAL A 203 -22.85 11.40 -14.96
C VAL A 203 -21.84 12.49 -14.59
N VAL A 204 -21.60 13.41 -15.53
CA VAL A 204 -20.64 14.51 -15.34
C VAL A 204 -21.32 15.65 -14.60
N VAL A 205 -20.71 16.05 -13.49
CA VAL A 205 -21.08 17.22 -12.71
C VAL A 205 -20.00 18.28 -12.89
N THR A 206 -20.38 19.44 -13.41
CA THR A 206 -19.45 20.53 -13.69
C THR A 206 -19.80 21.75 -12.85
N VAL A 207 -18.85 22.22 -12.05
CA VAL A 207 -18.91 23.51 -11.39
C VAL A 207 -18.20 24.53 -12.26
N THR A 208 -18.80 25.70 -12.46
CA THR A 208 -18.18 26.81 -13.19
C THR A 208 -18.21 28.06 -12.35
N ALA A 209 -17.05 28.68 -12.14
CA ALA A 209 -16.91 30.00 -11.55
C ALA A 209 -16.70 31.04 -12.64
N LYS A 210 -17.25 32.25 -12.44
CA LYS A 210 -17.10 33.39 -13.37
C LYS A 210 -16.86 34.69 -12.63
N ASN A 211 -16.04 35.53 -13.24
CA ASN A 211 -15.88 36.94 -12.88
C ASN A 211 -15.87 37.81 -14.16
N GLN A 212 -15.50 39.09 -14.03
CA GLN A 212 -15.44 40.01 -15.18
C GLN A 212 -14.38 39.64 -16.21
N ASP A 213 -13.34 38.91 -15.81
CA ASP A 213 -12.17 38.58 -16.64
C ASP A 213 -12.30 37.22 -17.35
N GLY A 214 -13.18 36.33 -16.88
CA GLY A 214 -13.42 35.04 -17.53
C GLY A 214 -14.22 34.02 -16.72
N SER A 215 -14.02 32.75 -17.06
CA SER A 215 -14.63 31.60 -16.38
C SER A 215 -13.66 30.43 -16.28
N ILE A 216 -13.72 29.69 -15.18
CA ILE A 216 -13.02 28.43 -14.97
C ILE A 216 -14.04 27.35 -14.59
N SER A 217 -13.79 26.11 -14.98
CA SER A 217 -14.67 24.98 -14.68
C SER A 217 -13.86 23.81 -14.15
N GLU A 218 -14.42 23.13 -13.16
CA GLU A 218 -13.94 21.87 -12.60
C GLU A 218 -15.08 20.86 -12.65
N SER A 219 -14.74 19.57 -12.75
CA SER A 219 -15.73 18.50 -12.87
C SER A 219 -15.38 17.30 -12.01
N PHE A 220 -16.42 16.62 -11.54
CA PHE A 220 -16.33 15.26 -11.04
C PHE A 220 -17.41 14.41 -11.73
N VAL A 221 -17.31 13.09 -11.60
CA VAL A 221 -18.31 12.16 -12.11
C VAL A 221 -18.89 11.32 -10.97
N TYR A 222 -20.16 10.97 -11.10
CA TYR A 222 -20.73 9.88 -10.32
C TYR A 222 -21.30 8.82 -11.24
N VAL A 223 -21.27 7.57 -10.80
CA VAL A 223 -21.86 6.43 -11.53
C VAL A 223 -22.91 5.78 -10.66
N ILE A 224 -24.12 5.61 -11.20
CA ILE A 224 -25.17 4.86 -10.51
C ILE A 224 -24.94 3.36 -10.70
N LEU A 225 -24.88 2.64 -9.59
CA LEU A 225 -24.78 1.19 -9.57
C LEU A 225 -26.14 0.56 -9.25
N PRO A 226 -26.49 -0.59 -9.84
CA PRO A 226 -27.56 -1.43 -9.32
C PRO A 226 -27.09 -2.14 -8.04
N GLU A 227 -28.04 -2.65 -7.27
CA GLU A 227 -27.74 -3.49 -6.11
C GLU A 227 -26.85 -4.69 -6.51
N PRO A 228 -25.81 -5.01 -5.72
CA PRO A 228 -24.97 -6.16 -5.98
C PRO A 228 -25.79 -7.45 -5.92
N ILE A 229 -25.52 -8.35 -6.85
CA ILE A 229 -26.14 -9.67 -6.84
C ILE A 229 -25.53 -10.46 -5.68
N VAL A 230 -26.39 -10.91 -4.76
CA VAL A 230 -25.98 -11.76 -3.64
C VAL A 230 -26.01 -13.23 -4.06
N GLU A 231 -24.84 -13.88 -4.10
CA GLU A 231 -24.68 -15.27 -4.54
C GLU A 231 -23.47 -15.93 -3.86
N GLU A 232 -23.64 -17.18 -3.43
CA GLU A 232 -22.54 -17.98 -2.86
C GLU A 232 -21.39 -18.15 -3.85
N LEU A 233 -20.17 -18.27 -3.32
CA LEU A 233 -19.03 -18.69 -4.13
C LEU A 233 -19.30 -20.08 -4.74
N PRO A 234 -18.96 -20.30 -6.01
CA PRO A 234 -19.01 -21.64 -6.59
C PRO A 234 -18.13 -22.61 -5.79
N ALA A 235 -18.51 -23.89 -5.78
CA ALA A 235 -17.75 -24.92 -5.07
C ALA A 235 -16.29 -24.96 -5.54
N ASP A 236 -15.37 -25.21 -4.60
CA ASP A 236 -13.92 -25.34 -4.82
C ASP A 236 -13.20 -24.06 -5.29
N VAL A 237 -13.89 -22.92 -5.36
CA VAL A 237 -13.28 -21.61 -5.59
C VAL A 237 -12.57 -21.14 -4.34
N LEU A 238 -11.30 -20.76 -4.48
CA LEU A 238 -10.50 -20.12 -3.44
C LEU A 238 -10.34 -18.62 -3.76
N ASP A 239 -9.90 -17.81 -2.80
CA ASP A 239 -9.51 -16.43 -3.08
C ASP A 239 -8.45 -16.37 -4.20
N GLY A 240 -8.47 -15.33 -5.02
CA GLY A 240 -7.58 -15.17 -6.16
C GLY A 240 -8.15 -15.69 -7.48
N ILE A 241 -7.26 -16.12 -8.36
CA ILE A 241 -7.58 -16.55 -9.72
C ILE A 241 -7.80 -18.06 -9.78
N ASN A 242 -8.98 -18.48 -10.24
CA ASN A 242 -9.35 -19.88 -10.39
C ASN A 242 -9.55 -20.22 -11.87
N TYR A 243 -8.62 -20.99 -12.46
CA TYR A 243 -8.65 -21.38 -13.87
C TYR A 243 -9.60 -22.57 -14.07
N THR A 244 -10.83 -22.33 -14.54
CA THR A 244 -11.87 -23.37 -14.66
C THR A 244 -11.89 -24.05 -16.03
N SER A 245 -11.36 -23.40 -17.07
CA SER A 245 -11.17 -23.98 -18.40
C SER A 245 -10.03 -23.29 -19.16
N SER A 246 -9.80 -23.65 -20.43
CA SER A 246 -8.83 -22.96 -21.29
C SER A 246 -9.24 -21.53 -21.66
N SER A 247 -10.48 -21.12 -21.40
CA SER A 247 -11.01 -19.79 -21.78
C SER A 247 -11.83 -19.11 -20.69
N THR A 248 -11.87 -19.67 -19.48
CA THR A 248 -12.70 -19.16 -18.37
C THR A 248 -11.90 -19.13 -17.07
N VAL A 249 -12.10 -18.05 -16.30
CA VAL A 249 -11.62 -17.93 -14.93
C VAL A 249 -12.74 -17.49 -14.00
N ILE A 250 -12.65 -17.86 -12.73
CA ILE A 250 -13.39 -17.22 -11.64
C ILE A 250 -12.40 -16.43 -10.80
N LEU A 251 -12.69 -15.15 -10.60
CA LEU A 251 -11.91 -14.24 -9.77
C LEU A 251 -12.67 -14.06 -8.45
N ALA A 252 -11.99 -14.24 -7.33
CA ALA A 252 -12.58 -14.11 -5.99
C ALA A 252 -11.69 -13.23 -5.09
N LEU A 253 -12.29 -12.26 -4.42
CA LEU A 253 -11.60 -11.33 -3.52
C LEU A 253 -12.26 -11.35 -2.15
N TYR A 254 -11.49 -11.67 -1.11
CA TYR A 254 -11.89 -11.45 0.28
C TYR A 254 -11.74 -9.96 0.63
N ALA A 255 -12.87 -9.29 0.84
CA ALA A 255 -12.93 -7.86 1.09
C ALA A 255 -14.11 -7.50 2.02
N PRO A 256 -14.15 -8.02 3.26
CA PRO A 256 -15.22 -7.73 4.21
C PRO A 256 -15.42 -6.24 4.45
N GLY A 257 -16.69 -5.81 4.55
CA GLY A 257 -17.04 -4.41 4.83
C GLY A 257 -16.88 -3.45 3.65
N LYS A 258 -16.45 -3.94 2.49
CA LYS A 258 -16.52 -3.19 1.21
C LYS A 258 -17.91 -3.31 0.62
N GLU A 259 -18.30 -2.33 -0.18
CA GLU A 259 -19.66 -2.25 -0.73
C GLU A 259 -19.71 -2.78 -2.16
N ASN A 260 -18.72 -2.39 -2.98
CA ASN A 260 -18.73 -2.67 -4.40
C ASN A 260 -17.34 -3.02 -4.92
N VAL A 261 -17.25 -4.06 -5.75
CA VAL A 261 -16.00 -4.40 -6.44
C VAL A 261 -16.26 -4.62 -7.92
N PHE A 262 -15.42 -4.01 -8.74
CA PHE A 262 -15.33 -4.31 -10.17
C PHE A 262 -14.01 -4.95 -10.50
N VAL A 263 -14.02 -5.83 -11.48
CA VAL A 263 -12.83 -6.22 -12.22
C VAL A 263 -12.74 -5.39 -13.49
N ILE A 264 -11.63 -4.70 -13.66
CA ILE A 264 -11.29 -3.91 -14.85
C ILE A 264 -10.00 -4.46 -15.44
N GLY A 265 -9.94 -4.60 -16.77
CA GLY A 265 -8.77 -5.17 -17.41
C GLY A 265 -8.86 -5.22 -18.93
N ASP A 266 -7.90 -5.89 -19.54
CA ASP A 266 -7.78 -5.99 -20.99
C ASP A 266 -9.04 -6.58 -21.66
N PHE A 267 -9.73 -7.51 -20.99
CA PHE A 267 -10.93 -8.18 -21.53
C PHE A 267 -12.18 -7.29 -21.55
N ASN A 268 -12.20 -6.17 -20.82
CA ASN A 268 -13.32 -5.21 -20.81
C ASN A 268 -12.88 -3.77 -21.10
N ASN A 269 -11.70 -3.61 -21.74
CA ASN A 269 -11.10 -2.32 -22.09
C ASN A 269 -10.94 -1.37 -20.88
N TRP A 270 -10.68 -1.93 -19.70
CA TRP A 270 -10.45 -1.16 -18.48
C TRP A 270 -11.65 -0.27 -18.07
N GLN A 271 -12.87 -0.66 -18.46
CA GLN A 271 -14.09 0.09 -18.17
C GLN A 271 -14.92 -0.58 -17.06
N VAL A 272 -15.57 0.25 -16.25
CA VAL A 272 -16.62 -0.19 -15.33
C VAL A 272 -17.84 -0.61 -16.13
N GLY A 273 -18.45 -1.73 -15.75
CA GLY A 273 -19.64 -2.24 -16.43
C GLY A 273 -20.14 -3.54 -15.84
N GLN A 274 -21.29 -3.98 -16.33
CA GLN A 274 -21.95 -5.20 -15.86
C GLN A 274 -21.05 -6.43 -15.89
N ASP A 275 -20.24 -6.59 -16.95
CA ASP A 275 -19.39 -7.77 -17.14
C ASP A 275 -18.22 -7.84 -16.13
N GLY A 276 -17.87 -6.70 -15.51
CA GLY A 276 -16.83 -6.61 -14.48
C GLY A 276 -17.38 -6.52 -13.06
N TYR A 277 -18.68 -6.26 -12.87
CA TYR A 277 -19.24 -6.06 -11.53
C TYR A 277 -19.34 -7.37 -10.77
N MET A 278 -18.72 -7.43 -9.60
CA MET A 278 -18.61 -8.65 -8.82
C MET A 278 -19.86 -8.87 -7.98
N LYS A 279 -20.28 -10.13 -7.92
CA LYS A 279 -21.30 -10.61 -6.98
C LYS A 279 -20.74 -10.62 -5.58
N ILE A 280 -21.59 -10.48 -4.57
CA ILE A 280 -21.20 -10.57 -3.16
C ILE A 280 -21.77 -11.84 -2.53
N THR A 281 -21.00 -12.48 -1.66
CA THR A 281 -21.45 -13.65 -0.89
C THR A 281 -22.48 -13.25 0.18
N PRO A 282 -23.38 -14.15 0.60
CA PRO A 282 -24.41 -13.82 1.60
C PRO A 282 -23.88 -13.37 2.97
N ASP A 283 -22.64 -13.72 3.32
CA ASP A 283 -21.98 -13.26 4.54
C ASP A 283 -21.34 -11.87 4.40
N GLY A 284 -21.30 -11.32 3.18
CA GLY A 284 -20.75 -10.00 2.87
C GLY A 284 -19.21 -9.94 2.83
N ASN A 285 -18.52 -11.08 2.85
CA ASN A 285 -17.06 -11.11 3.02
C ASN A 285 -16.28 -11.29 1.71
N HIS A 286 -16.87 -11.95 0.71
CA HIS A 286 -16.22 -12.22 -0.57
C HIS A 286 -16.98 -11.63 -1.73
N PHE A 287 -16.23 -11.10 -2.69
CA PHE A 287 -16.69 -10.67 -3.99
C PHE A 287 -16.19 -11.63 -5.06
N TRP A 288 -17.00 -11.97 -6.06
CA TRP A 288 -16.55 -12.83 -7.15
C TRP A 288 -17.21 -12.55 -8.50
N VAL A 289 -16.49 -12.87 -9.58
CA VAL A 289 -17.01 -12.81 -10.95
C VAL A 289 -16.40 -13.92 -11.81
N GLN A 290 -17.17 -14.41 -12.77
CA GLN A 290 -16.68 -15.31 -13.81
C GLN A 290 -16.39 -14.50 -15.08
N ILE A 291 -15.18 -14.66 -15.62
CA ILE A 291 -14.78 -14.06 -16.89
C ILE A 291 -14.64 -15.18 -17.93
N ASP A 292 -15.44 -15.09 -18.99
CA ASP A 292 -15.51 -16.05 -20.09
C ASP A 292 -14.87 -15.49 -21.37
N GLY A 293 -14.63 -16.38 -22.34
CA GLY A 293 -14.21 -15.99 -23.69
C GLY A 293 -12.75 -15.50 -23.78
N LEU A 294 -11.93 -15.79 -22.78
CA LEU A 294 -10.49 -15.52 -22.81
C LEU A 294 -9.82 -16.40 -23.87
N ALA A 295 -8.89 -15.83 -24.62
CA ALA A 295 -8.12 -16.58 -25.61
C ALA A 295 -7.15 -17.52 -24.87
N PRO A 296 -7.19 -18.84 -25.13
CA PRO A 296 -6.29 -19.80 -24.50
C PRO A 296 -4.82 -19.42 -24.68
N GLY A 297 -4.06 -19.40 -23.59
CA GLY A 297 -2.63 -19.10 -23.59
C GLY A 297 -2.29 -17.61 -23.72
N GLN A 298 -3.27 -16.72 -23.89
CA GLN A 298 -3.04 -15.27 -23.91
C GLN A 298 -2.96 -14.71 -22.50
N GLN A 299 -2.00 -13.80 -22.28
CA GLN A 299 -1.91 -13.02 -21.04
C GLN A 299 -2.86 -11.82 -21.10
N TYR A 300 -3.51 -11.55 -19.98
CA TYR A 300 -4.37 -10.40 -19.75
C TYR A 300 -3.94 -9.72 -18.45
N ILE A 301 -4.02 -8.40 -18.41
CA ILE A 301 -3.77 -7.59 -17.22
C ILE A 301 -5.13 -7.10 -16.67
N PHE A 302 -5.29 -7.13 -15.35
CA PHE A 302 -6.48 -6.63 -14.66
C PHE A 302 -6.17 -6.05 -13.27
N GLN A 303 -7.13 -5.32 -12.72
CA GLN A 303 -7.17 -4.86 -11.33
C GLN A 303 -8.60 -4.98 -10.78
N TYR A 304 -8.70 -4.98 -9.45
CA TYR A 304 -9.94 -4.69 -8.75
C TYR A 304 -10.06 -3.17 -8.53
N LEU A 305 -11.23 -2.62 -8.87
CA LEU A 305 -11.65 -1.28 -8.47
C LEU A 305 -12.70 -1.44 -7.36
N VAL A 306 -12.27 -1.20 -6.12
CA VAL A 306 -13.08 -1.36 -4.91
C VAL A 306 -13.62 0.01 -4.48
N ASP A 307 -14.91 0.07 -4.19
CA ASP A 307 -15.64 1.26 -3.74
C ASP A 307 -15.41 2.51 -4.62
N GLY A 308 -15.09 2.29 -5.90
CA GLY A 308 -14.93 3.33 -6.92
C GLY A 308 -13.61 4.09 -6.92
N HIS A 309 -12.75 3.89 -5.92
CA HIS A 309 -11.53 4.67 -5.77
C HIS A 309 -10.29 3.85 -5.37
N ILE A 310 -10.45 2.65 -4.82
CA ILE A 310 -9.31 1.81 -4.42
C ILE A 310 -8.96 0.89 -5.58
N ARG A 311 -7.79 1.10 -6.19
CA ARG A 311 -7.25 0.23 -7.25
C ARG A 311 -6.18 -0.69 -6.68
N ILE A 312 -6.39 -1.98 -6.78
CA ILE A 312 -5.43 -3.00 -6.34
C ILE A 312 -5.32 -4.13 -7.36
N GLY A 313 -4.14 -4.73 -7.45
CA GLY A 313 -4.01 -6.07 -8.02
C GLY A 313 -4.61 -7.13 -7.08
N ASP A 314 -4.64 -8.36 -7.54
CA ASP A 314 -5.07 -9.53 -6.76
C ASP A 314 -4.05 -9.91 -5.68
N PRO A 315 -4.43 -10.01 -4.39
CA PRO A 315 -3.52 -10.39 -3.31
C PRO A 315 -2.80 -11.73 -3.51
N TYR A 316 -3.38 -12.61 -4.35
CA TYR A 316 -2.88 -13.95 -4.66
C TYR A 316 -2.28 -14.04 -6.08
N ALA A 317 -1.92 -12.90 -6.68
CA ALA A 317 -1.32 -12.84 -8.01
C ALA A 317 -0.04 -13.69 -8.10
N GLY A 318 -0.01 -14.59 -9.09
CA GLY A 318 1.21 -15.35 -9.44
C GLY A 318 2.20 -14.56 -10.31
N GLN A 319 1.77 -13.42 -10.86
CA GLN A 319 2.59 -12.46 -11.59
C GLN A 319 1.89 -11.10 -11.56
N VAL A 320 2.66 -10.04 -11.33
CA VAL A 320 2.15 -8.66 -11.36
C VAL A 320 2.72 -7.89 -12.55
N SER A 321 2.02 -6.82 -12.94
CA SER A 321 2.51 -5.80 -13.86
C SER A 321 2.70 -4.50 -13.10
N ASP A 322 3.95 -4.03 -13.02
CA ASP A 322 4.38 -2.89 -12.23
C ASP A 322 4.65 -1.68 -13.17
N PRO A 323 3.90 -0.57 -13.02
CA PRO A 323 4.07 0.61 -13.87
C PRO A 323 5.42 1.32 -13.68
N TRP A 324 6.05 1.16 -12.53
CA TRP A 324 7.25 1.88 -12.13
C TRP A 324 8.52 1.10 -12.44
N ASN A 325 8.49 -0.22 -12.29
CA ASN A 325 9.71 -1.03 -12.28
C ASN A 325 9.88 -1.94 -13.51
N ASP A 326 8.80 -2.40 -14.16
CA ASP A 326 8.89 -3.38 -15.25
C ASP A 326 9.70 -2.86 -16.45
N SER A 327 9.68 -1.54 -16.70
CA SER A 327 10.41 -0.92 -17.81
C SER A 327 11.94 -1.03 -17.70
N TYR A 328 12.46 -1.38 -16.53
CA TYR A 328 13.89 -1.59 -16.28
C TYR A 328 14.31 -3.06 -16.36
N ILE A 329 13.38 -3.99 -16.61
CA ILE A 329 13.68 -5.41 -16.79
C ILE A 329 14.00 -5.68 -18.25
N SER A 330 15.18 -6.25 -18.51
CA SER A 330 15.65 -6.50 -19.88
C SER A 330 14.99 -7.73 -20.50
N GLU A 331 14.81 -7.72 -21.83
CA GLU A 331 14.34 -8.89 -22.60
C GLU A 331 15.27 -10.11 -22.43
N SER A 332 16.55 -9.90 -22.15
CA SER A 332 17.48 -11.00 -21.83
C SER A 332 17.21 -11.65 -20.48
N THR A 333 16.67 -10.90 -19.52
CA THR A 333 16.34 -11.40 -18.18
C THR A 333 14.96 -12.03 -18.16
N TYR A 334 13.98 -11.36 -18.75
CA TYR A 334 12.59 -11.82 -18.83
C TYR A 334 12.09 -11.67 -20.28
N PRO A 335 12.26 -12.70 -21.12
CA PRO A 335 11.77 -12.65 -22.50
C PRO A 335 10.25 -12.57 -22.56
N GLY A 336 9.72 -11.62 -23.32
CA GLY A 336 8.27 -11.48 -23.52
C GLY A 336 7.50 -11.05 -22.27
N LEU A 337 8.12 -10.28 -21.36
CA LEU A 337 7.39 -9.64 -20.26
C LEU A 337 6.27 -8.76 -20.83
N ILE A 338 5.02 -9.03 -20.43
CA ILE A 338 3.86 -8.25 -20.87
C ILE A 338 4.00 -6.79 -20.42
N ALA A 339 3.76 -5.85 -21.32
CA ALA A 339 3.89 -4.43 -21.04
C ALA A 339 2.72 -3.92 -20.19
N TYR A 340 3.03 -3.08 -19.20
CA TYR A 340 2.03 -2.40 -18.39
C TYR A 340 1.10 -1.53 -19.25
N PRO A 341 -0.23 -1.52 -19.01
CA PRO A 341 -1.24 -0.82 -19.82
C PRO A 341 -1.28 0.68 -19.51
N SER A 342 -0.17 1.37 -19.83
CA SER A 342 0.05 2.78 -19.53
C SER A 342 -1.06 3.67 -20.10
N GLY A 343 -1.64 4.52 -19.24
CA GLY A 343 -2.71 5.44 -19.61
C GLY A 343 -4.12 4.85 -19.57
N LEU A 344 -4.27 3.55 -19.30
CA LEU A 344 -5.56 2.92 -19.02
C LEU A 344 -5.78 2.69 -17.51
N THR A 345 -4.70 2.53 -16.75
CA THR A 345 -4.76 2.38 -15.29
C THR A 345 -3.50 2.87 -14.58
N GLU A 346 -3.54 2.87 -13.24
CA GLU A 346 -2.45 3.22 -12.33
C GLU A 346 -2.29 2.18 -11.21
N GLY A 347 -1.13 2.19 -10.55
CA GLY A 347 -0.78 1.22 -9.52
C GLY A 347 -0.42 -0.17 -10.07
N ILE A 348 -0.05 -1.10 -9.18
CA ILE A 348 0.30 -2.46 -9.57
C ILE A 348 -0.96 -3.21 -10.03
N ALA A 349 -0.85 -3.92 -11.16
CA ALA A 349 -1.91 -4.74 -11.73
C ALA A 349 -1.52 -6.23 -11.72
N THR A 350 -2.49 -7.11 -11.97
CA THR A 350 -2.29 -8.56 -11.98
C THR A 350 -2.31 -9.12 -13.38
N VAL A 351 -1.41 -10.06 -13.67
CA VAL A 351 -1.41 -10.81 -14.92
C VAL A 351 -2.13 -12.14 -14.72
N LEU A 352 -3.11 -12.43 -15.57
CA LEU A 352 -3.75 -13.74 -15.68
C LEU A 352 -3.48 -14.35 -17.06
N GLN A 353 -3.47 -15.69 -17.12
CA GLN A 353 -3.32 -16.44 -18.36
C GLN A 353 -4.02 -17.79 -18.22
N THR A 354 -5.00 -18.09 -19.07
CA THR A 354 -5.61 -19.42 -19.14
C THR A 354 -4.76 -20.39 -19.98
N ASP A 355 -5.03 -21.70 -19.90
CA ASP A 355 -4.32 -22.74 -20.67
C ASP A 355 -2.78 -22.72 -20.48
N GLN A 356 -2.34 -22.41 -19.26
CA GLN A 356 -0.93 -22.43 -18.90
C GLN A 356 -0.37 -23.84 -19.06
N GLN A 357 0.80 -23.92 -19.69
CA GLN A 357 1.50 -25.20 -19.78
C GLN A 357 2.24 -25.45 -18.46
N PRO A 358 1.95 -26.56 -17.76
CA PRO A 358 2.63 -26.87 -16.52
C PRO A 358 4.13 -27.10 -16.78
N TYR A 359 4.96 -26.70 -15.82
CA TYR A 359 6.39 -27.03 -15.86
C TYR A 359 6.58 -28.54 -15.72
N ILE A 360 7.33 -29.14 -16.64
CA ILE A 360 7.62 -30.58 -16.61
C ILE A 360 8.92 -30.81 -15.83
N TRP A 361 8.76 -31.14 -14.55
CA TRP A 361 9.87 -31.53 -13.66
C TRP A 361 10.62 -32.74 -14.21
N GLN A 362 11.95 -32.65 -14.25
CA GLN A 362 12.86 -33.71 -14.68
C GLN A 362 13.31 -34.58 -13.50
N THR A 363 13.44 -33.99 -12.31
CA THR A 363 13.74 -34.70 -11.07
C THR A 363 12.43 -35.11 -10.39
N GLU A 364 12.08 -36.40 -10.51
CA GLU A 364 10.82 -36.92 -9.95
C GLU A 364 10.92 -37.21 -8.45
N ASN A 365 12.09 -37.65 -7.97
CA ASN A 365 12.33 -38.00 -6.58
C ASN A 365 13.59 -37.29 -6.09
N PHE A 366 13.44 -36.52 -5.02
CA PHE A 366 14.53 -35.89 -4.30
C PHE A 366 14.31 -36.14 -2.81
N THR A 367 15.39 -36.39 -2.07
CA THR A 367 15.36 -36.48 -0.62
C THR A 367 16.31 -35.41 -0.10
N PRO A 368 15.79 -34.40 0.62
CA PRO A 368 16.62 -33.35 1.21
C PRO A 368 17.66 -33.95 2.17
N PRO A 369 18.84 -33.30 2.35
CA PRO A 369 19.83 -33.72 3.33
C PRO A 369 19.24 -33.88 4.76
N ALA A 370 19.82 -34.75 5.59
CA ALA A 370 19.46 -34.74 7.00
C ALA A 370 19.86 -33.39 7.63
N VAL A 371 19.08 -32.89 8.59
CA VAL A 371 19.35 -31.60 9.28
C VAL A 371 20.78 -31.53 9.84
N THR A 372 21.32 -32.65 10.34
CA THR A 372 22.70 -32.72 10.89
C THR A 372 23.80 -32.60 9.84
N ASP A 373 23.45 -32.78 8.56
CA ASP A 373 24.38 -32.86 7.44
C ASP A 373 24.27 -31.62 6.53
N MET A 374 23.39 -30.66 6.87
CA MET A 374 23.18 -29.43 6.10
C MET A 374 24.44 -28.56 6.09
N ILE A 375 24.86 -28.18 4.89
CA ILE A 375 25.85 -27.15 4.59
C ILE A 375 25.12 -26.12 3.74
N VAL A 376 24.58 -25.10 4.42
CA VAL A 376 23.74 -24.07 3.84
C VAL A 376 24.60 -22.96 3.24
N TYR A 377 24.25 -22.53 2.02
CA TYR A 377 24.78 -21.32 1.41
C TYR A 377 23.65 -20.30 1.22
N GLU A 378 23.68 -19.24 2.01
CA GLU A 378 22.79 -18.07 1.85
C GLU A 378 23.19 -17.30 0.58
N LEU A 379 22.25 -17.18 -0.37
CA LEU A 379 22.49 -16.69 -1.72
C LEU A 379 21.52 -15.56 -2.06
N LEU A 380 22.07 -14.34 -2.12
CA LEU A 380 21.38 -13.18 -2.67
C LEU A 380 21.54 -13.15 -4.20
N VAL A 381 20.47 -13.41 -4.95
CA VAL A 381 20.51 -13.58 -6.43
C VAL A 381 21.13 -12.36 -7.12
N ARG A 382 20.78 -11.15 -6.65
CA ARG A 382 21.34 -9.90 -7.14
C ARG A 382 22.86 -9.83 -7.00
N ASP A 383 23.43 -10.25 -5.87
CA ASP A 383 24.85 -10.03 -5.57
C ASP A 383 25.73 -11.22 -5.96
N PHE A 384 25.14 -12.34 -6.37
CA PHE A 384 25.88 -13.57 -6.61
C PHE A 384 26.65 -13.58 -7.95
N THR A 385 26.06 -13.02 -9.00
CA THR A 385 26.68 -12.89 -10.33
C THR A 385 26.45 -11.49 -10.88
N GLU A 386 27.19 -11.03 -11.89
CA GLU A 386 26.92 -9.73 -12.54
C GLU A 386 25.60 -9.70 -13.32
N GLN A 387 24.99 -10.86 -13.58
CA GLN A 387 23.77 -10.97 -14.38
C GLN A 387 22.51 -10.78 -13.54
N HIS A 388 22.58 -10.99 -12.22
CA HIS A 388 21.43 -10.88 -11.31
C HIS A 388 20.23 -11.76 -11.73
N THR A 389 20.44 -12.97 -12.27
CA THR A 389 19.32 -13.82 -12.76
C THR A 389 19.33 -15.21 -12.17
N PHE A 390 18.16 -15.84 -12.06
CA PHE A 390 18.04 -17.25 -11.69
C PHE A 390 18.84 -18.16 -12.64
N GLN A 391 18.84 -17.86 -13.94
CA GLN A 391 19.61 -18.62 -14.93
C GLN A 391 21.12 -18.60 -14.61
N SER A 392 21.67 -17.46 -14.19
CA SER A 392 23.07 -17.37 -13.82
C SER A 392 23.42 -18.20 -12.57
N VAL A 393 22.45 -18.38 -11.65
CA VAL A 393 22.60 -19.30 -10.52
C VAL A 393 22.65 -20.75 -11.02
N VAL A 394 21.77 -21.13 -11.96
CA VAL A 394 21.80 -22.47 -12.60
C VAL A 394 23.17 -22.78 -13.18
N ASP A 395 23.73 -21.83 -13.94
CA ASP A 395 25.00 -21.97 -14.64
C ASP A 395 26.20 -22.13 -13.68
N THR A 396 26.04 -21.71 -12.43
CA THR A 396 27.09 -21.70 -11.40
C THR A 396 26.92 -22.79 -10.34
N LEU A 397 25.87 -23.62 -10.38
CA LEU A 397 25.65 -24.71 -9.41
C LEU A 397 26.83 -25.70 -9.29
N GLY A 398 27.62 -25.87 -10.36
CA GLY A 398 28.84 -26.68 -10.31
C GLY A 398 29.90 -26.15 -9.32
N TYR A 399 29.95 -24.83 -9.12
CA TYR A 399 30.82 -24.20 -8.11
C TYR A 399 30.32 -24.51 -6.70
N LEU A 400 29.03 -24.31 -6.42
CA LEU A 400 28.43 -24.57 -5.10
C LEU A 400 28.56 -26.05 -4.71
N GLN A 401 28.30 -26.97 -5.65
CA GLN A 401 28.48 -28.40 -5.43
C GLN A 401 29.95 -28.74 -5.10
N LYS A 402 30.92 -28.12 -5.77
CA LYS A 402 32.35 -28.33 -5.49
C LYS A 402 32.76 -27.79 -4.11
N LEU A 403 32.12 -26.71 -3.64
CA LEU A 403 32.33 -26.16 -2.31
C LEU A 403 31.83 -27.11 -1.21
N GLY A 404 30.94 -28.05 -1.55
CA GLY A 404 30.32 -28.99 -0.62
C GLY A 404 28.95 -28.53 -0.10
N VAL A 405 28.40 -27.46 -0.68
CA VAL A 405 27.05 -26.97 -0.38
C VAL A 405 26.03 -28.02 -0.81
N ASN A 406 25.11 -28.35 0.09
CA ASN A 406 23.98 -29.24 -0.19
C ASN A 406 22.62 -28.62 0.12
N VAL A 407 22.58 -27.39 0.62
CA VAL A 407 21.37 -26.57 0.75
C VAL A 407 21.66 -25.14 0.31
N ILE A 408 20.82 -24.55 -0.53
CA ILE A 408 20.85 -23.13 -0.86
C ILE A 408 19.70 -22.45 -0.12
N GLU A 409 20.00 -21.41 0.63
CA GLU A 409 19.00 -20.47 1.17
C GLU A 409 18.91 -19.29 0.18
N LEU A 410 17.88 -19.31 -0.66
CA LEU A 410 17.73 -18.41 -1.80
C LEU A 410 16.96 -17.15 -1.41
N MET A 411 17.56 -15.98 -1.66
CA MET A 411 16.95 -14.70 -1.37
C MET A 411 17.17 -13.63 -2.47
N PRO A 412 16.22 -12.69 -2.62
CA PRO A 412 14.80 -12.88 -2.37
C PRO A 412 14.13 -13.63 -3.53
N VAL A 413 12.90 -14.09 -3.30
CA VAL A 413 12.11 -14.82 -4.30
C VAL A 413 10.74 -14.18 -4.54
N ASN A 414 10.06 -13.75 -3.48
CA ASN A 414 8.79 -13.04 -3.58
C ASN A 414 8.99 -11.66 -4.21
N GLU A 415 7.99 -11.20 -4.97
CA GLU A 415 7.92 -9.84 -5.48
C GLU A 415 7.96 -8.82 -4.33
N PHE A 416 8.73 -7.76 -4.53
CA PHE A 416 8.93 -6.68 -3.56
C PHE A 416 8.86 -5.31 -4.23
N GLU A 417 8.82 -4.24 -3.43
CA GLU A 417 8.80 -2.88 -4.00
C GLU A 417 10.15 -2.50 -4.62
N GLY A 418 10.15 -2.27 -5.92
CA GLY A 418 11.36 -1.95 -6.68
C GLY A 418 12.02 -3.19 -7.28
N ASN A 419 13.08 -2.99 -8.07
CA ASN A 419 13.83 -4.09 -8.68
C ASN A 419 15.12 -4.46 -7.92
N ILE A 420 15.55 -3.62 -6.98
CA ILE A 420 16.85 -3.76 -6.30
C ILE A 420 16.62 -3.65 -4.79
N SER A 421 16.55 -4.79 -4.12
CA SER A 421 16.39 -4.90 -2.68
C SER A 421 17.12 -6.13 -2.15
N TRP A 422 17.13 -6.30 -0.82
CA TRP A 422 17.36 -7.59 -0.18
C TRP A 422 16.06 -8.42 -0.07
N GLY A 423 14.91 -7.82 -0.40
CA GLY A 423 13.59 -8.46 -0.45
C GLY A 423 12.77 -8.36 0.83
N TYR A 424 13.26 -7.67 1.86
CA TYR A 424 12.53 -7.36 3.10
C TYR A 424 11.49 -6.24 2.93
N ASN A 425 10.98 -6.05 1.73
CA ASN A 425 9.89 -5.13 1.41
C ASN A 425 8.84 -5.77 0.49
N PRO A 426 8.32 -6.97 0.86
CA PRO A 426 7.43 -7.76 0.01
C PRO A 426 6.05 -7.10 -0.13
N ASN A 427 5.43 -7.29 -1.29
CA ASN A 427 4.06 -6.85 -1.56
C ASN A 427 3.15 -7.95 -2.16
N TYR A 428 3.70 -8.92 -2.90
CA TYR A 428 2.96 -10.07 -3.46
C TYR A 428 3.68 -11.41 -3.20
N TYR A 429 3.07 -12.25 -2.37
CA TYR A 429 3.69 -13.47 -1.82
C TYR A 429 3.57 -14.72 -2.70
N PHE A 430 2.75 -14.67 -3.74
CA PHE A 430 2.58 -15.75 -4.73
C PHE A 430 3.33 -15.45 -6.04
N ALA A 431 3.81 -14.21 -6.20
CA ALA A 431 4.56 -13.78 -7.38
C ALA A 431 6.05 -14.02 -7.18
N VAL A 432 6.69 -14.57 -8.22
CA VAL A 432 8.15 -14.56 -8.35
C VAL A 432 8.58 -13.19 -8.82
N ASP A 433 9.59 -12.61 -8.19
CA ASP A 433 10.13 -11.32 -8.59
C ASP A 433 10.68 -11.38 -10.02
N LYS A 434 10.12 -10.53 -10.88
CA LYS A 434 10.38 -10.54 -12.32
C LYS A 434 11.79 -10.04 -12.66
N TYR A 435 12.45 -9.31 -11.75
CA TYR A 435 13.80 -8.81 -11.96
C TYR A 435 14.82 -9.95 -12.11
N TYR A 436 14.56 -11.12 -11.51
CA TYR A 436 15.47 -12.27 -11.60
C TYR A 436 15.14 -13.25 -12.73
N GLY A 437 13.94 -13.14 -13.31
CA GLY A 437 13.49 -13.86 -14.50
C GLY A 437 12.12 -14.53 -14.35
N PRO A 438 11.64 -15.26 -15.38
CA PRO A 438 10.33 -15.91 -15.37
C PRO A 438 10.20 -17.02 -14.32
N LYS A 439 8.97 -17.26 -13.84
CA LYS A 439 8.67 -18.33 -12.87
C LYS A 439 9.23 -19.71 -13.23
N ASN A 440 9.21 -20.07 -14.51
CA ASN A 440 9.71 -21.37 -14.97
C ASN A 440 11.25 -21.45 -14.94
N THR A 441 11.96 -20.33 -14.96
CA THR A 441 13.41 -20.30 -14.74
C THR A 441 13.74 -20.59 -13.28
N LEU A 442 12.96 -20.09 -12.32
CA LEU A 442 13.09 -20.48 -10.91
C LEU A 442 12.79 -21.98 -10.70
N LYS A 443 11.72 -22.51 -11.30
CA LYS A 443 11.44 -23.96 -11.25
C LYS A 443 12.59 -24.79 -11.82
N ALA A 444 13.17 -24.35 -12.95
CA ALA A 444 14.33 -25.00 -13.54
C ALA A 444 15.58 -24.93 -12.64
N LEU A 445 15.76 -23.84 -11.89
CA LEU A 445 16.81 -23.74 -10.88
C LEU A 445 16.62 -24.78 -9.78
N ILE A 446 15.44 -24.86 -9.19
CA ILE A 446 15.11 -25.82 -8.13
C ILE A 446 15.27 -27.26 -8.65
N ASP A 447 14.72 -27.58 -9.81
CA ASP A 447 14.84 -28.91 -10.44
C ASP A 447 16.31 -29.30 -10.69
N THR A 448 17.12 -28.33 -11.15
CA THR A 448 18.56 -28.58 -11.37
C THR A 448 19.32 -28.75 -10.07
N CYS A 449 18.99 -28.02 -9.01
CA CYS A 449 19.52 -28.23 -7.66
C CYS A 449 19.20 -29.64 -7.16
N HIS A 450 17.94 -30.07 -7.26
CA HIS A 450 17.50 -31.40 -6.85
C HIS A 450 18.25 -32.51 -7.61
N SER A 451 18.44 -32.37 -8.92
CA SER A 451 19.22 -33.32 -9.73
C SER A 451 20.69 -33.46 -9.29
N ARG A 452 21.19 -32.48 -8.52
CA ARG A 452 22.56 -32.40 -7.99
C ARG A 452 22.66 -32.77 -6.51
N GLY A 453 21.56 -33.15 -5.87
CA GLY A 453 21.52 -33.44 -4.44
C GLY A 453 21.53 -32.19 -3.56
N ILE A 454 21.08 -31.04 -4.09
CA ILE A 454 21.06 -29.76 -3.39
C ILE A 454 19.60 -29.38 -3.10
N ALA A 455 19.27 -29.18 -1.83
CA ALA A 455 17.96 -28.65 -1.43
C ALA A 455 17.92 -27.12 -1.61
N VAL A 456 16.73 -26.56 -1.82
CA VAL A 456 16.48 -25.13 -1.92
C VAL A 456 15.48 -24.71 -0.85
N VAL A 457 15.95 -23.95 0.11
CA VAL A 457 15.15 -23.21 1.08
C VAL A 457 14.99 -21.79 0.56
N ILE A 458 13.80 -21.20 0.67
CA ILE A 458 13.61 -19.79 0.32
C ILE A 458 13.47 -18.92 1.56
N ASP A 459 13.96 -17.69 1.47
CA ASP A 459 13.75 -16.69 2.50
C ASP A 459 12.30 -16.16 2.45
N MET A 460 11.59 -16.19 3.58
CA MET A 460 10.15 -15.93 3.68
C MET A 460 9.86 -14.82 4.69
N VAL A 461 9.40 -13.67 4.18
CA VAL A 461 9.19 -12.44 4.95
C VAL A 461 7.70 -12.24 5.23
N LEU A 462 7.16 -12.99 6.19
CA LEU A 462 5.72 -12.97 6.54
C LEU A 462 5.41 -12.29 7.88
N ASN A 463 6.39 -11.62 8.51
CA ASN A 463 6.16 -10.77 9.68
C ASN A 463 5.51 -9.42 9.32
N HIS A 464 5.74 -8.93 8.09
CA HIS A 464 5.18 -7.66 7.63
C HIS A 464 4.96 -7.66 6.11
N SER A 465 4.25 -6.64 5.61
CA SER A 465 4.11 -6.32 4.18
C SER A 465 4.38 -4.84 3.90
N PHE A 466 4.56 -4.45 2.65
CA PHE A 466 4.82 -3.06 2.25
C PHE A 466 3.62 -2.39 1.55
N GLY A 467 3.73 -1.08 1.30
CA GLY A 467 2.60 -0.19 1.07
C GLY A 467 1.79 -0.47 -0.20
N THR A 468 2.41 -1.04 -1.22
CA THR A 468 1.75 -1.46 -2.47
C THR A 468 1.10 -2.84 -2.38
N SER A 469 1.14 -3.49 -1.22
CA SER A 469 0.39 -4.72 -0.99
C SER A 469 -1.12 -4.47 -1.09
N PRO A 470 -1.86 -5.25 -1.90
CA PRO A 470 -3.32 -5.15 -1.99
C PRO A 470 -4.02 -5.20 -0.63
N MET A 471 -3.55 -6.05 0.28
CA MET A 471 -4.16 -6.23 1.62
C MET A 471 -3.94 -5.01 2.54
N VAL A 472 -2.85 -4.26 2.33
CA VAL A 472 -2.59 -3.00 3.04
C VAL A 472 -3.45 -1.90 2.46
N MET A 473 -3.42 -1.73 1.13
CA MET A 473 -4.14 -0.68 0.41
C MET A 473 -5.66 -0.78 0.59
N LEU A 474 -6.21 -2.01 0.63
CA LEU A 474 -7.65 -2.23 0.72
C LEU A 474 -8.26 -1.65 2.01
N TYR A 475 -7.50 -1.62 3.11
CA TYR A 475 -7.92 -1.07 4.40
C TYR A 475 -6.88 -0.11 4.95
N TRP A 476 -6.69 0.98 4.22
CA TRP A 476 -5.77 2.04 4.61
C TRP A 476 -6.47 3.14 5.41
N GLY A 477 -5.92 3.45 6.58
CA GLY A 477 -6.38 4.52 7.46
C GLY A 477 -5.65 5.82 7.19
N GLU A 478 -6.12 6.58 6.20
CA GLU A 478 -5.49 7.84 5.72
C GLU A 478 -5.12 8.82 6.85
N GLN A 479 -6.03 9.01 7.83
CA GLN A 479 -5.84 9.96 8.94
C GLN A 479 -4.51 9.75 9.69
N ASN A 480 -4.05 8.50 9.77
CA ASN A 480 -2.85 8.15 10.53
C ASN A 480 -1.79 7.48 9.66
N ASN A 481 -1.98 7.42 8.34
CA ASN A 481 -1.07 6.81 7.37
C ASN A 481 -0.62 5.39 7.79
N ARG A 482 -1.59 4.54 8.12
CA ARG A 482 -1.38 3.16 8.60
C ARG A 482 -2.59 2.28 8.31
N PRO A 483 -2.49 0.94 8.41
CA PRO A 483 -3.65 0.05 8.31
C PRO A 483 -4.79 0.49 9.22
N ALA A 484 -6.00 0.48 8.70
CA ALA A 484 -7.20 0.83 9.44
C ALA A 484 -7.49 -0.21 10.55
N ALA A 485 -8.27 0.19 11.56
CA ALA A 485 -8.55 -0.67 12.72
C ALA A 485 -9.36 -1.93 12.37
N ASP A 486 -10.08 -1.88 11.25
CA ASP A 486 -10.88 -2.95 10.65
C ASP A 486 -10.10 -3.76 9.59
N ASN A 487 -8.81 -3.50 9.37
CA ASN A 487 -8.00 -4.31 8.49
C ASN A 487 -7.96 -5.77 9.00
N PRO A 488 -8.38 -6.76 8.19
CA PRO A 488 -8.52 -8.14 8.67
C PRO A 488 -7.17 -8.84 8.84
N TRP A 489 -6.08 -8.33 8.25
CA TRP A 489 -4.77 -8.98 8.26
C TRP A 489 -3.73 -8.30 9.14
N PHE A 490 -3.77 -6.97 9.26
CA PHE A 490 -2.68 -6.20 9.86
C PHE A 490 -3.03 -5.59 11.21
N ASN A 491 -2.02 -5.41 12.04
CA ASN A 491 -2.11 -4.57 13.22
C ASN A 491 -2.08 -3.09 12.79
N GLN A 492 -2.99 -2.27 13.32
CA GLN A 492 -2.92 -0.81 13.11
C GLN A 492 -1.61 -0.22 13.64
N VAL A 493 -1.15 -0.70 14.80
CA VAL A 493 0.13 -0.32 15.41
C VAL A 493 0.96 -1.58 15.61
N PRO A 494 2.23 -1.61 15.16
CA PRO A 494 3.11 -2.76 15.33
C PRO A 494 3.25 -3.20 16.78
N LYS A 495 3.55 -4.48 17.02
CA LYS A 495 3.68 -5.00 18.39
C LYS A 495 5.10 -4.95 18.97
N HIS A 496 6.09 -4.58 18.16
CA HIS A 496 7.50 -4.52 18.56
C HIS A 496 8.29 -3.46 17.76
N ASP A 497 9.43 -3.01 18.32
CA ASP A 497 10.22 -1.88 17.78
C ASP A 497 10.99 -2.19 16.48
N PHE A 498 11.10 -3.47 16.11
CA PHE A 498 11.86 -3.94 14.95
C PHE A 498 11.00 -4.18 13.70
N ASN A 499 9.73 -3.78 13.72
CA ASN A 499 8.88 -3.85 12.54
C ASN A 499 9.32 -2.75 11.54
N VAL A 500 9.50 -3.14 10.27
CA VAL A 500 10.01 -2.25 9.20
C VAL A 500 8.99 -2.00 8.08
N GLY A 501 7.83 -2.67 8.11
CA GLY A 501 6.71 -2.46 7.19
C GLY A 501 5.38 -2.38 7.93
N PHE A 502 4.34 -3.01 7.40
CA PHE A 502 3.03 -3.16 8.04
C PHE A 502 2.91 -4.53 8.70
N ASP A 503 2.80 -4.51 10.03
CA ASP A 503 2.87 -5.66 10.93
C ASP A 503 1.65 -6.58 10.78
N PHE A 504 1.87 -7.83 10.38
CA PHE A 504 0.78 -8.82 10.29
C PHE A 504 0.24 -9.17 11.68
N ASN A 505 -1.08 -9.24 11.82
CA ASN A 505 -1.73 -9.77 13.00
C ASN A 505 -1.78 -11.30 12.92
N HIS A 506 -0.81 -12.00 13.50
CA HIS A 506 -0.73 -13.46 13.43
C HIS A 506 -1.75 -14.22 14.29
N GLU A 507 -2.55 -13.53 15.12
CA GLU A 507 -3.73 -14.13 15.77
C GLU A 507 -4.99 -14.03 14.89
N SER A 508 -4.96 -13.21 13.83
CA SER A 508 -6.06 -13.13 12.86
C SER A 508 -6.23 -14.46 12.11
N PRO A 509 -7.45 -15.03 12.06
CA PRO A 509 -7.73 -16.20 11.23
C PRO A 509 -7.37 -15.98 9.75
N GLN A 510 -7.59 -14.76 9.23
CA GLN A 510 -7.33 -14.40 7.85
C GLN A 510 -5.83 -14.37 7.55
N THR A 511 -5.02 -13.78 8.44
CA THR A 511 -3.55 -13.84 8.33
C THR A 511 -3.04 -15.26 8.40
N ARG A 512 -3.56 -16.07 9.32
CA ARG A 512 -3.14 -17.47 9.45
C ARG A 512 -3.47 -18.29 8.20
N GLN A 513 -4.65 -18.11 7.63
CA GLN A 513 -5.03 -18.77 6.38
C GLN A 513 -4.13 -18.32 5.21
N PHE A 514 -3.85 -17.01 5.12
CA PHE A 514 -2.97 -16.45 4.10
C PHE A 514 -1.55 -17.03 4.19
N VAL A 515 -0.92 -16.97 5.36
CA VAL A 515 0.43 -17.51 5.62
C VAL A 515 0.53 -18.99 5.27
N LYS A 516 -0.45 -19.80 5.69
CA LYS A 516 -0.48 -21.23 5.37
C LYS A 516 -0.58 -21.49 3.87
N ARG A 517 -1.39 -20.70 3.16
CA ARG A 517 -1.55 -20.83 1.71
C ARG A 517 -0.30 -20.39 0.94
N VAL A 518 0.40 -19.35 1.40
CA VAL A 518 1.70 -18.95 0.84
C VAL A 518 2.69 -20.11 0.96
N ASN A 519 2.83 -20.68 2.15
CA ASN A 519 3.76 -21.79 2.37
C ASN A 519 3.39 -23.02 1.53
N ASP A 520 2.12 -23.41 1.50
CA ASP A 520 1.63 -24.52 0.67
C ASP A 520 1.93 -24.30 -0.82
N PHE A 521 1.73 -23.08 -1.32
CA PHE A 521 2.02 -22.73 -2.71
C PHE A 521 3.50 -22.94 -3.07
N TRP A 522 4.43 -22.44 -2.27
CA TRP A 522 5.86 -22.61 -2.56
C TRP A 522 6.31 -24.08 -2.46
N LEU A 523 5.76 -24.85 -1.51
CA LEU A 523 6.03 -26.29 -1.38
C LEU A 523 5.46 -27.11 -2.55
N THR A 524 4.29 -26.76 -3.05
CA THR A 524 3.58 -27.58 -4.06
C THR A 524 3.86 -27.14 -5.50
N GLU A 525 3.80 -25.84 -5.80
CA GLU A 525 3.95 -25.28 -7.14
C GLU A 525 5.42 -25.15 -7.56
N TYR A 526 6.30 -24.82 -6.60
CA TYR A 526 7.74 -24.64 -6.82
C TYR A 526 8.61 -25.73 -6.22
N ARG A 527 8.06 -26.63 -5.39
CA ARG A 527 8.80 -27.75 -4.77
C ARG A 527 10.03 -27.28 -4.00
N VAL A 528 9.94 -26.14 -3.30
CA VAL A 528 10.99 -25.75 -2.37
C VAL A 528 11.05 -26.76 -1.22
N ASP A 529 12.22 -26.91 -0.62
CA ASP A 529 12.47 -27.90 0.44
C ASP A 529 12.25 -27.32 1.84
N GLY A 530 11.80 -26.07 1.93
CA GLY A 530 11.48 -25.41 3.19
C GLY A 530 11.69 -23.91 3.14
N PHE A 531 11.69 -23.30 4.32
CA PHE A 531 11.72 -21.86 4.49
C PHE A 531 12.71 -21.45 5.58
N ARG A 532 13.37 -20.31 5.37
CA ARG A 532 13.89 -19.50 6.46
C ARG A 532 12.92 -18.35 6.66
N PHE A 533 12.32 -18.26 7.85
CA PHE A 533 11.39 -17.19 8.18
C PHE A 533 12.13 -16.01 8.79
N ASP A 534 12.11 -14.89 8.07
CA ASP A 534 12.70 -13.63 8.51
C ASP A 534 12.00 -13.08 9.75
N LEU A 535 12.80 -12.56 10.68
CA LEU A 535 12.36 -11.93 11.91
C LEU A 535 11.26 -12.75 12.60
N SER A 536 11.44 -14.07 12.68
CA SER A 536 10.40 -14.99 13.18
C SER A 536 9.87 -14.63 14.58
N LYS A 537 10.67 -13.91 15.37
CA LYS A 537 10.28 -13.37 16.69
C LYS A 537 9.18 -12.29 16.60
N GLY A 538 9.04 -11.65 15.45
CA GLY A 538 8.03 -10.64 15.13
C GLY A 538 6.62 -11.21 14.96
N PHE A 539 6.48 -12.54 14.82
CA PHE A 539 5.20 -13.24 14.71
C PHE A 539 4.52 -13.33 16.08
N THR A 540 4.24 -12.18 16.70
CA THR A 540 3.70 -12.05 18.06
C THR A 540 2.63 -10.97 18.12
N GLN A 541 1.60 -11.23 18.92
CA GLN A 541 0.59 -10.23 19.27
C GLN A 541 0.80 -9.61 20.66
N LYS A 542 1.88 -10.00 21.34
CA LYS A 542 2.27 -9.42 22.63
C LYS A 542 2.88 -8.04 22.40
N ASN A 543 2.17 -7.00 22.82
CA ASN A 543 2.67 -5.64 22.70
C ASN A 543 3.90 -5.42 23.61
N THR A 544 5.03 -5.14 22.99
CA THR A 544 6.32 -4.91 23.62
C THR A 544 7.02 -3.64 23.11
N LEU A 545 6.26 -2.73 22.48
CA LEU A 545 6.76 -1.44 22.01
C LEU A 545 7.51 -0.67 23.10
N GLY A 546 8.65 -0.11 22.74
CA GLY A 546 9.58 0.58 23.63
C GLY A 546 10.33 -0.35 24.59
N ASN A 547 10.21 -1.68 24.46
CA ASN A 547 10.82 -2.65 25.37
C ASN A 547 11.28 -3.93 24.65
N THR A 548 12.35 -3.79 23.87
CA THR A 548 13.02 -4.88 23.16
C THR A 548 13.47 -6.04 24.06
N ASN A 549 13.80 -5.76 25.33
CA ASN A 549 14.11 -6.80 26.31
C ASN A 549 12.91 -7.68 26.64
N LEU A 550 11.70 -7.09 26.73
CA LEU A 550 10.45 -7.83 26.95
C LEU A 550 10.05 -8.63 25.70
N TRP A 551 10.30 -8.09 24.50
CA TRP A 551 10.04 -8.78 23.24
C TRP A 551 10.80 -10.11 23.13
N GLY A 552 12.05 -10.13 23.63
CA GLY A 552 12.89 -11.33 23.69
C GLY A 552 12.59 -12.30 24.82
N LYS A 553 11.56 -12.07 25.65
CA LYS A 553 11.13 -13.02 26.69
C LYS A 553 10.22 -14.10 26.13
N TYR A 554 10.09 -15.20 26.87
CA TYR A 554 9.19 -16.30 26.57
C TYR A 554 7.79 -15.77 26.28
N ASP A 555 7.28 -16.19 25.14
CA ASP A 555 5.96 -15.83 24.64
C ASP A 555 5.21 -17.08 24.16
N GLN A 556 4.24 -17.52 24.97
CA GLN A 556 3.47 -18.71 24.65
C GLN A 556 2.62 -18.52 23.39
N SER A 557 2.07 -17.33 23.13
CA SER A 557 1.24 -17.13 21.94
C SER A 557 2.07 -17.19 20.67
N ARG A 558 3.30 -16.64 20.69
CA ARG A 558 4.25 -16.78 19.57
C ARG A 558 4.63 -18.24 19.32
N ILE A 559 4.84 -19.04 20.37
CA ILE A 559 5.07 -20.49 20.23
C ILE A 559 3.86 -21.17 19.58
N ASP A 560 2.65 -20.85 20.02
CA ASP A 560 1.41 -21.46 19.50
C ASP A 560 1.18 -21.09 18.02
N ILE A 561 1.50 -19.83 17.64
CA ILE A 561 1.48 -19.36 16.25
C ILE A 561 2.48 -20.15 15.41
N TRP A 562 3.73 -20.28 15.86
CA TRP A 562 4.75 -21.04 15.12
C TRP A 562 4.38 -22.51 14.97
N LYS A 563 3.84 -23.12 16.02
CA LYS A 563 3.37 -24.50 15.97
C LYS A 563 2.27 -24.67 14.92
N ASP A 564 1.30 -23.75 14.88
CA ASP A 564 0.22 -23.80 13.88
C ASP A 564 0.72 -23.71 12.44
N TYR A 565 1.75 -22.89 12.19
CA TYR A 565 2.35 -22.77 10.87
C TYR A 565 3.24 -23.96 10.52
N SER A 566 4.08 -24.44 11.44
CA SER A 566 4.92 -25.60 11.21
C SER A 566 4.10 -26.86 11.00
N ASP A 567 3.02 -27.07 11.77
CA ASP A 567 2.12 -28.21 11.59
C ASP A 567 1.52 -28.23 10.18
N ALA A 568 1.09 -27.07 9.65
CA ALA A 568 0.56 -26.96 8.29
C ALA A 568 1.65 -27.21 7.22
N ILE A 569 2.87 -26.71 7.43
CA ILE A 569 4.01 -26.96 6.55
C ILE A 569 4.33 -28.46 6.49
N PHE A 570 4.38 -29.13 7.64
CA PHE A 570 4.67 -30.56 7.71
C PHE A 570 3.51 -31.44 7.21
N GLU A 571 2.27 -30.94 7.26
CA GLU A 571 1.13 -31.60 6.62
C GLU A 571 1.25 -31.58 5.09
N THR A 572 1.68 -30.45 4.49
CA THR A 572 1.95 -30.36 3.05
C THR A 572 3.21 -31.14 2.65
N SER A 573 4.30 -31.02 3.41
CA SER A 573 5.58 -31.67 3.14
C SER A 573 6.29 -32.09 4.44
N PRO A 574 6.22 -33.37 4.83
CA PRO A 574 6.81 -33.87 6.08
C PRO A 574 8.34 -33.75 6.17
N GLU A 575 9.03 -33.57 5.04
CA GLU A 575 10.49 -33.43 4.97
C GLU A 575 10.93 -31.96 4.86
N ALA A 576 10.00 -31.01 4.87
CA ALA A 576 10.32 -29.59 4.73
C ALA A 576 11.14 -29.06 5.91
N TYR A 577 12.05 -28.14 5.62
CA TYR A 577 12.79 -27.39 6.63
C TYR A 577 12.00 -26.17 7.11
N VAL A 578 11.94 -25.98 8.43
CA VAL A 578 11.42 -24.74 9.05
C VAL A 578 12.55 -24.11 9.85
N ILE A 579 13.23 -23.13 9.25
CA ILE A 579 14.32 -22.36 9.87
C ILE A 579 13.76 -21.02 10.34
N LEU A 580 14.02 -20.66 11.59
CA LEU A 580 13.53 -19.44 12.20
C LEU A 580 14.71 -18.51 12.52
N GLU A 581 14.69 -17.29 11.97
CA GLU A 581 15.51 -16.21 12.52
C GLU A 581 14.90 -15.77 13.85
N HIS A 582 15.22 -16.53 14.90
CA HIS A 582 14.58 -16.44 16.20
C HIS A 582 15.61 -16.06 17.25
N PHE A 583 15.55 -14.83 17.74
CA PHE A 583 16.45 -14.31 18.78
C PHE A 583 15.69 -14.04 20.07
N ALA A 584 15.01 -15.06 20.59
CA ALA A 584 14.26 -15.00 21.85
C ALA A 584 15.12 -15.60 22.98
N GLU A 585 14.56 -15.74 24.18
CA GLU A 585 15.26 -16.45 25.24
C GLU A 585 15.25 -17.96 24.99
N ASN A 586 16.36 -18.61 25.32
CA ASN A 586 16.60 -20.03 25.06
C ASN A 586 15.51 -21.00 25.60
N SER A 587 14.70 -20.60 26.59
CA SER A 587 13.55 -21.41 27.03
C SER A 587 12.47 -21.55 25.97
N GLU A 588 12.26 -20.52 25.15
CA GLU A 588 11.31 -20.54 24.03
C GLU A 588 11.89 -21.31 22.83
N GLU A 589 13.13 -21.01 22.45
CA GLU A 589 13.83 -21.71 21.36
C GLU A 589 13.87 -23.22 21.58
N LYS A 590 14.04 -23.68 22.83
CA LYS A 590 13.95 -25.11 23.18
C LYS A 590 12.59 -25.73 22.89
N VAL A 591 11.50 -24.99 23.08
CA VAL A 591 10.15 -25.48 22.78
C VAL A 591 9.96 -25.55 21.26
N LEU A 592 10.38 -24.53 20.53
CA LEU A 592 10.30 -24.51 19.07
C LEU A 592 11.13 -25.65 18.46
N SER A 593 12.38 -25.84 18.91
CA SER A 593 13.23 -26.94 18.44
C SER A 593 12.76 -28.33 18.84
N ALA A 594 11.96 -28.45 19.92
CA ALA A 594 11.30 -29.72 20.25
C ALA A 594 10.12 -30.06 19.32
N ASN A 595 9.70 -29.13 18.47
CA ASN A 595 8.71 -29.31 17.40
C ASN A 595 9.38 -29.24 16.01
N ASP A 596 10.62 -29.73 15.91
CA ASP A 596 11.38 -29.88 14.66
C ASP A 596 11.68 -28.58 13.87
N MET A 597 11.51 -27.42 14.52
CA MET A 597 11.94 -26.13 13.97
C MET A 597 13.41 -25.83 14.30
N MET A 598 14.13 -25.25 13.35
CA MET A 598 15.54 -24.86 13.51
C MET A 598 15.64 -23.38 13.89
N ALA A 599 16.59 -23.02 14.74
CA ALA A 599 16.86 -21.64 15.14
C ALA A 599 18.34 -21.30 14.89
N TRP A 600 18.62 -20.02 14.69
CA TRP A 600 19.99 -19.55 14.49
C TRP A 600 20.81 -19.64 15.77
N GLY A 601 22.02 -20.18 15.65
CA GLY A 601 23.00 -20.22 16.74
C GLY A 601 24.31 -19.59 16.32
N ASN A 602 24.77 -18.56 17.04
CA ASN A 602 26.05 -17.94 16.73
C ASN A 602 27.21 -18.75 17.33
N SER A 603 27.98 -19.43 16.46
CA SER A 603 29.24 -20.09 16.82
C SER A 603 30.47 -19.42 16.21
N ASN A 604 30.32 -18.23 15.59
CA ASN A 604 31.38 -17.55 14.85
C ASN A 604 32.65 -17.37 15.69
N TYR A 605 32.51 -16.93 16.94
CA TYR A 605 33.66 -16.74 17.84
C TYR A 605 34.47 -18.04 18.01
N ASN A 606 33.81 -19.14 18.39
CA ASN A 606 34.47 -20.42 18.64
C ASN A 606 35.12 -20.99 17.37
N TYR A 607 34.46 -20.85 16.21
CA TYR A 607 35.03 -21.28 14.94
C TYR A 607 36.22 -20.42 14.52
N ASN A 608 36.18 -19.10 14.75
CA ASN A 608 37.31 -18.22 14.49
C ASN A 608 38.51 -18.55 15.39
N GLU A 609 38.29 -18.85 16.67
CA GLU A 609 39.37 -19.34 17.54
C GLU A 609 39.97 -20.64 17.00
N ALA A 610 39.14 -21.58 16.51
CA ALA A 610 39.62 -22.84 15.94
C ALA A 610 40.38 -22.67 14.61
N THR A 611 40.05 -21.68 13.78
CA THR A 611 40.78 -21.41 12.53
C THR A 611 42.10 -20.67 12.75
N MET A 612 42.25 -19.96 13.88
CA MET A 612 43.49 -19.28 14.24
C MET A 612 44.58 -20.24 14.76
N GLY A 613 44.23 -21.46 15.18
CA GLY A 613 45.17 -22.51 15.60
C GLY A 613 45.18 -22.77 17.09
#